data_AF-A0A350ZXY4-F1
#
_entry.id   AF-A0A350ZXY4-F1
#
_cell.length_a   1.000
_cell.length_b   1.000
_cell.length_c   1.000
_cell.angle_alpha   90.00
_cell.angle_beta   90.00
_cell.angle_gamma   90.00
#
_symmetry.space_group_name_H-M   'P 1'
#
loop_
_entity.id
_entity.type
_entity.pdbx_description
1 polymer ?
#
loop_
_entity_poly.entity_id
_entity_poly.type
_entity_poly.pdbx_seq_one_letter_code
_entity_poly.pdbx_strand_id
1 'polypeptide(L)'
;MPEQRLSFVPSPSTATRKPTDALASIWRAAWRWRPELSTETLLVGIGAYLTLVSNTPFWRALLASRGGEGGTLEYVLAIGLALTALNVVLLAPLLNQWTTKPLLGAVVVVAAVASYYAGQFGVYFDPGMLRNVLSTNIAEARELLTAGFFLKVAALALPPLFVLQRARLRQRPPKRALAI
;
A
#
# COMPACT_ATOMS: atom_id res chain seq x y z
N MET A 1 -5.88 35.22 -65.29
CA MET A 1 -6.25 34.25 -64.25
C MET A 1 -4.97 33.74 -63.60
N PRO A 2 -4.65 34.10 -62.34
CA PRO A 2 -3.43 33.67 -61.69
C PRO A 2 -3.64 32.34 -60.94
N GLU A 3 -2.73 31.39 -61.14
CA GLU A 3 -2.73 30.06 -60.56
C GLU A 3 -2.47 30.10 -59.05
N GLN A 4 -3.44 29.60 -58.28
CA GLN A 4 -3.40 29.51 -56.83
C GLN A 4 -2.50 28.32 -56.43
N ARG A 5 -1.21 28.58 -56.21
CA ARG A 5 -0.29 27.58 -55.66
C ARG A 5 -0.73 27.20 -54.24
N LEU A 6 -1.31 26.01 -54.10
CA LEU A 6 -1.59 25.34 -52.84
C LEU A 6 -0.26 25.10 -52.09
N SER A 7 0.09 26.01 -51.19
CA SER A 7 1.16 25.79 -50.22
C SER A 7 0.69 24.73 -49.22
N PHE A 8 1.09 23.49 -49.44
CA PHE A 8 1.02 22.45 -48.43
C PHE A 8 1.91 22.86 -47.25
N VAL A 9 1.32 23.49 -46.23
CA VAL A 9 1.93 23.60 -44.91
C VAL A 9 1.94 22.18 -44.34
N PRO A 10 3.11 21.57 -44.08
CA PRO A 10 3.13 20.29 -43.38
C PRO A 10 2.55 20.53 -41.99
N SER A 11 1.42 19.87 -41.69
CA SER A 11 0.90 19.78 -40.33
C SER A 11 2.04 19.32 -39.41
N PRO A 12 2.28 19.96 -38.25
CA PRO A 12 3.36 19.55 -37.36
C PRO A 12 3.20 18.08 -37.07
N SER A 13 4.17 17.30 -37.55
CA SER A 13 4.19 15.85 -37.43
C SER A 13 3.83 15.49 -36.01
N THR A 14 2.80 14.65 -35.85
CA THR A 14 2.51 13.92 -34.62
C THR A 14 3.73 13.08 -34.31
N ALA A 15 4.73 13.70 -33.67
CA ALA A 15 5.99 13.05 -33.32
C ALA A 15 5.62 11.86 -32.44
N THR A 16 5.84 10.66 -32.97
CA THR A 16 5.64 9.39 -32.28
C THR A 16 6.54 9.39 -31.05
N ARG A 17 6.00 9.80 -29.90
CA ARG A 17 6.71 9.74 -28.62
C ARG A 17 7.18 8.30 -28.42
N LYS A 18 8.48 8.11 -28.27
CA LYS A 18 9.02 6.79 -27.95
C LYS A 18 8.45 6.34 -26.59
N PRO A 19 8.11 5.06 -26.42
CA PRO A 19 7.53 4.55 -25.16
C PRO A 19 8.45 4.80 -23.94
N THR A 20 9.76 4.90 -24.15
CA THR A 20 10.74 5.29 -23.13
C THR A 20 10.50 6.70 -22.58
N ASP A 21 10.07 7.63 -23.42
CA ASP A 21 9.81 9.02 -23.03
C ASP A 21 8.52 9.12 -22.21
N ALA A 22 7.52 8.28 -22.53
CA ALA A 22 6.29 8.15 -21.78
C ALA A 22 6.56 7.65 -20.35
N LEU A 23 7.27 6.52 -20.19
CA LEU A 23 7.64 5.99 -18.87
C LEU A 23 8.49 6.98 -18.06
N ALA A 24 9.47 7.63 -18.69
CA ALA A 24 10.30 8.64 -18.05
C ALA A 24 9.49 9.88 -17.62
N SER A 25 8.44 10.25 -18.35
CA SER A 25 7.56 11.37 -17.98
C SER A 25 6.63 11.02 -16.81
N ILE A 26 6.04 9.81 -16.80
CA ILE A 26 5.23 9.31 -15.68
C ILE A 26 6.11 9.21 -14.43
N TRP A 27 7.33 8.68 -14.57
CA TRP A 27 8.28 8.60 -13.47
C TRP A 27 8.63 9.98 -12.90
N ARG A 28 8.92 10.96 -13.76
CA ARG A 28 9.20 12.34 -13.33
C ARG A 28 7.98 13.00 -12.68
N ALA A 29 6.78 12.77 -13.19
CA ALA A 29 5.54 13.28 -12.60
C ALA A 29 5.29 12.67 -11.21
N ALA A 30 5.42 11.34 -11.08
CA ALA A 30 5.34 10.64 -9.81
C ALA A 30 6.42 11.11 -8.81
N TRP A 31 7.63 11.41 -9.29
CA TRP A 31 8.72 11.90 -8.45
C TRP A 31 8.50 13.35 -7.97
N ARG A 32 7.84 14.19 -8.77
CA ARG A 32 7.48 15.56 -8.40
C ARG A 32 6.27 15.64 -7.48
N TRP A 33 5.46 14.59 -7.42
CA TRP A 33 4.30 14.51 -6.54
C TRP A 33 4.73 14.48 -5.07
N ARG A 34 4.33 15.52 -4.32
CA ARG A 34 4.61 15.69 -2.89
C ARG A 34 3.32 16.08 -2.16
N PRO A 35 2.40 15.14 -1.93
CA PRO A 35 1.14 15.46 -1.28
C PRO A 35 1.40 15.90 0.17
N GLU A 36 0.76 17.00 0.58
CA GLU A 36 0.67 17.40 1.98
C GLU A 36 -0.51 16.66 2.61
N LEU A 37 -0.20 15.63 3.40
CA LEU A 37 -1.21 14.80 4.04
C LEU A 37 -1.13 15.00 5.56
N SER A 38 -2.30 14.96 6.20
CA SER A 38 -2.36 14.89 7.66
C SER A 38 -1.97 13.48 8.12
N THR A 39 -1.47 13.36 9.36
CA THR A 39 -1.13 12.07 9.97
C THR A 39 -2.34 11.14 10.00
N GLU A 40 -3.53 11.68 10.28
CA GLU A 40 -4.80 10.95 10.33
C GLU A 40 -5.17 10.40 8.94
N THR A 41 -4.98 11.19 7.88
CA THR A 41 -5.27 10.75 6.50
C THR A 41 -4.36 9.61 6.08
N LEU A 42 -3.07 9.69 6.42
CA LEU A 42 -2.12 8.60 6.17
C LEU A 42 -2.46 7.36 6.97
N LEU A 43 -2.81 7.52 8.24
CA LEU A 43 -3.19 6.40 9.10
C LEU A 43 -4.42 5.67 8.55
N VAL A 44 -5.47 6.39 8.18
CA VAL A 44 -6.68 5.80 7.60
C VAL A 44 -6.38 5.15 6.26
N GLY A 45 -5.59 5.81 5.40
CA GLY A 45 -5.19 5.27 4.10
C GLY A 45 -4.38 3.98 4.22
N ILE A 46 -3.41 3.93 5.14
CA ILE A 46 -2.61 2.73 5.41
C ILE A 46 -3.48 1.65 6.07
N GLY A 47 -4.33 1.99 7.03
CA GLY A 47 -5.27 1.04 7.65
C GLY A 47 -6.17 0.39 6.62
N ALA A 48 -6.74 1.16 5.70
CA ALA A 48 -7.56 0.65 4.60
C ALA A 48 -6.74 -0.23 3.64
N TYR A 49 -5.50 0.17 3.33
CA TYR A 49 -4.60 -0.62 2.50
C TYR A 49 -4.26 -1.98 3.13
N LEU A 50 -3.97 -2.00 4.43
CA LEU A 50 -3.71 -3.23 5.18
C LEU A 50 -4.93 -4.15 5.12
N THR A 51 -6.13 -3.61 5.37
CA THR A 51 -7.38 -4.38 5.34
C THR A 51 -7.69 -4.91 3.94
N LEU A 52 -7.64 -4.07 2.90
CA LEU A 52 -8.14 -4.44 1.57
C LEU A 52 -7.13 -5.26 0.76
N VAL A 53 -5.84 -4.90 0.83
CA VAL A 53 -4.82 -5.49 -0.03
C VAL A 53 -4.02 -6.53 0.73
N SER A 54 -3.51 -6.17 1.92
CA SER A 54 -2.61 -7.06 2.67
C SER A 54 -3.34 -8.26 3.28
N ASN A 55 -4.63 -8.12 3.64
CA ASN A 55 -5.43 -9.21 4.23
C ASN A 55 -6.17 -10.08 3.18
N THR A 56 -5.63 -10.24 1.96
CA THR A 56 -6.25 -11.08 0.92
C THR A 56 -6.55 -12.54 1.37
N PRO A 57 -5.65 -13.24 2.09
CA PRO A 57 -5.92 -14.61 2.57
C PRO A 57 -7.10 -14.67 3.54
N PHE A 58 -7.25 -13.66 4.40
CA PHE A 58 -8.39 -13.53 5.31
C PHE A 58 -9.70 -13.39 4.54
N TRP A 59 -9.76 -12.52 3.53
CA TRP A 59 -10.96 -12.34 2.71
C TRP A 59 -11.37 -13.62 1.99
N ARG A 60 -10.39 -14.38 1.49
CA ARG A 60 -10.65 -15.68 0.85
C ARG A 60 -11.26 -16.68 1.84
N ALA A 61 -10.70 -16.78 3.04
CA ALA A 61 -11.23 -17.64 4.09
C ALA A 61 -12.64 -17.22 4.53
N LEU A 62 -12.87 -15.91 4.73
CA LEU A 62 -14.15 -15.35 5.14
C LEU A 62 -15.26 -15.60 4.11
N LEU A 63 -14.95 -15.40 2.82
CA LEU A 63 -15.90 -15.65 1.73
C LEU A 63 -16.16 -17.14 1.54
N ALA A 64 -15.13 -17.98 1.68
CA ALA A 64 -15.28 -19.42 1.60
C ALA A 64 -16.17 -19.98 2.72
N SER A 65 -16.11 -19.42 3.93
CA SER A 65 -16.94 -19.89 5.06
C SER A 65 -18.43 -19.57 4.91
N ARG A 66 -18.81 -18.65 4.01
CA ARG A 66 -20.19 -18.13 3.95
C ARG A 66 -21.09 -18.76 2.89
N GLY A 67 -20.55 -19.63 2.02
CA GLY A 67 -21.38 -20.48 1.16
C GLY A 67 -22.42 -19.79 0.26
N GLY A 68 -22.14 -18.58 -0.27
CA GLY A 68 -23.00 -17.94 -1.29
C GLY A 68 -24.31 -17.30 -0.78
N GLU A 69 -24.44 -17.07 0.52
CA GLU A 69 -25.62 -16.43 1.11
C GLU A 69 -25.82 -14.96 0.67
N GLY A 70 -27.08 -14.51 0.69
CA GLY A 70 -27.46 -13.12 0.45
C GLY A 70 -26.83 -12.15 1.46
N GLY A 71 -26.61 -10.89 1.07
CA GLY A 71 -25.98 -9.89 1.94
C GLY A 71 -24.46 -10.02 2.08
N THR A 72 -23.78 -10.66 1.11
CA THR A 72 -22.32 -10.78 1.08
C THR A 72 -21.62 -9.42 1.03
N LEU A 73 -22.14 -8.47 0.25
CA LEU A 73 -21.54 -7.14 0.13
C LEU A 73 -21.59 -6.35 1.44
N GLU A 74 -22.75 -6.27 2.08
CA GLU A 74 -22.94 -5.52 3.33
C GLU A 74 -22.05 -6.06 4.45
N TYR A 75 -21.93 -7.38 4.55
CA TYR A 75 -21.06 -8.02 5.53
C TYR A 75 -19.58 -7.77 5.25
N VAL A 76 -19.14 -7.90 3.99
CA VAL A 76 -17.76 -7.59 3.60
C VAL A 76 -17.44 -6.13 3.90
N LEU A 77 -18.37 -5.21 3.65
CA LEU A 77 -18.21 -3.80 4.00
C LEU A 77 -18.16 -3.58 5.51
N ALA A 78 -19.04 -4.23 6.28
CA ALA A 78 -19.05 -4.11 7.74
C ALA A 78 -17.75 -4.64 8.36
N ILE A 79 -17.29 -5.82 7.95
CA ILE A 79 -16.03 -6.40 8.40
C ILE A 79 -14.84 -5.57 7.93
N GLY A 80 -14.87 -5.07 6.70
CA GLY A 80 -13.79 -4.25 6.14
C GLY A 80 -13.67 -2.91 6.86
N LEU A 81 -14.80 -2.29 7.19
CA LEU A 81 -14.84 -1.07 7.98
C LEU A 81 -14.36 -1.33 9.41
N ALA A 82 -14.84 -2.40 10.05
CA ALA A 82 -14.42 -2.78 11.40
C ALA A 82 -12.92 -3.08 11.49
N LEU A 83 -12.37 -3.84 10.55
CA LEU A 83 -10.93 -4.13 10.47
C LEU A 83 -10.11 -2.88 10.20
N THR A 84 -10.58 -1.99 9.32
CA THR A 84 -9.90 -0.73 9.04
C THR A 84 -9.90 0.17 10.28
N ALA A 85 -11.04 0.30 10.95
CA ALA A 85 -11.16 1.05 12.21
C ALA A 85 -10.26 0.44 13.29
N LEU A 86 -10.20 -0.88 13.41
CA LEU A 86 -9.32 -1.56 14.36
C LEU A 86 -7.84 -1.23 14.09
N ASN A 87 -7.39 -1.32 12.83
CA ASN A 87 -6.02 -0.92 12.46
C ASN A 87 -5.75 0.55 12.83
N VAL A 88 -6.70 1.44 12.58
CA VAL A 88 -6.58 2.86 12.92
C VAL A 88 -6.47 3.05 14.44
N VAL A 89 -7.36 2.44 15.22
CA VAL A 89 -7.38 2.56 16.68
C VAL A 89 -6.10 2.00 17.32
N LEU A 90 -5.60 0.87 16.81
CA LEU A 90 -4.38 0.26 17.33
C LEU A 90 -3.13 1.09 17.02
N LEU A 91 -3.05 1.66 15.81
CA LEU A 91 -1.88 2.41 15.37
C LEU A 91 -1.89 3.87 15.83
N ALA A 92 -3.06 4.51 15.91
CA ALA A 92 -3.22 5.92 16.32
C ALA A 92 -2.40 6.33 17.55
N PRO A 93 -2.45 5.63 18.70
CA PRO A 93 -1.71 6.03 19.91
C PRO A 93 -0.20 5.90 19.76
N LEU A 94 0.28 5.08 18.83
CA LEU A 94 1.70 4.85 18.57
C LEU A 94 2.29 5.89 17.59
N LEU A 95 1.44 6.67 16.91
CA LEU A 95 1.88 7.66 15.93
C LEU A 95 2.28 8.98 16.61
N ASN A 96 3.54 9.34 16.45
CA ASN A 96 4.06 10.67 16.73
C ASN A 96 4.73 11.24 15.47
N GLN A 97 5.00 12.55 15.42
CA GLN A 97 5.61 13.25 14.28
C GLN A 97 6.92 12.62 13.77
N TRP A 98 7.65 11.91 14.63
CA TRP A 98 8.89 11.17 14.28
C TRP A 98 8.61 9.70 13.96
N THR A 99 7.67 9.08 14.67
CA THR A 99 7.41 7.63 14.60
C THR A 99 6.42 7.26 13.49
N THR A 100 5.62 8.20 12.96
CA THR A 100 4.57 7.89 11.97
C THR A 100 5.11 7.16 10.75
N LYS A 101 6.16 7.71 10.12
CA LYS A 101 6.74 7.11 8.90
C LYS A 101 7.42 5.76 9.18
N PRO A 102 8.33 5.62 10.15
CA PRO A 102 8.98 4.33 10.39
C PRO A 102 7.97 3.27 10.85
N LEU A 103 7.01 3.62 11.71
CA LEU A 103 6.02 2.65 12.21
C LEU A 103 5.09 2.16 11.10
N LEU A 104 4.47 3.08 10.34
CA LEU A 104 3.58 2.67 9.25
C LEU A 104 4.34 1.91 8.17
N GLY A 105 5.58 2.28 7.88
CA GLY A 105 6.44 1.56 6.95
C GLY A 105 6.76 0.14 7.43
N ALA A 106 7.14 0.00 8.71
CA ALA A 106 7.41 -1.31 9.29
C ALA A 106 6.17 -2.21 9.28
N VAL A 107 5.01 -1.69 9.69
CA VAL A 107 3.74 -2.43 9.69
C VAL A 107 3.36 -2.89 8.29
N VAL A 108 3.54 -2.03 7.27
CA VAL A 108 3.30 -2.40 5.87
C VAL A 108 4.21 -3.54 5.41
N VAL A 109 5.49 -3.49 5.74
CA VAL A 109 6.45 -4.55 5.37
C VAL A 109 6.09 -5.86 6.07
N VAL A 110 5.83 -5.81 7.38
CA VAL A 110 5.41 -6.98 8.17
C VAL A 110 4.12 -7.57 7.61
N ALA A 111 3.13 -6.74 7.30
CA ALA A 111 1.88 -7.18 6.71
C ALA A 111 2.06 -7.81 5.33
N ALA A 112 2.95 -7.28 4.49
CA ALA A 112 3.26 -7.86 3.18
C ALA A 112 3.92 -9.24 3.31
N VAL A 113 4.87 -9.38 4.24
CA VAL A 113 5.51 -10.67 4.56
C VAL A 113 4.50 -11.66 5.10
N ALA A 114 3.68 -11.24 6.07
CA ALA A 114 2.64 -12.07 6.65
C ALA A 114 1.62 -12.53 5.59
N SER A 115 1.18 -11.63 4.73
CA SER A 115 0.28 -11.92 3.62
C SER A 115 0.84 -12.97 2.66
N TYR A 116 2.14 -12.87 2.33
CA TYR A 116 2.83 -13.85 1.50
C TYR A 116 2.79 -15.24 2.14
N TYR A 117 3.23 -15.36 3.39
CA TYR A 117 3.31 -16.66 4.07
C TYR A 117 1.93 -17.26 4.33
N ALA A 118 0.95 -16.44 4.73
CA ALA A 118 -0.43 -16.88 4.88
C ALA A 118 -1.03 -17.36 3.55
N GLY A 119 -0.76 -16.66 2.44
CA GLY A 119 -1.26 -17.02 1.13
C GLY A 119 -0.56 -18.22 0.49
N GLN A 120 0.74 -18.40 0.72
CA GLN A 120 1.54 -19.48 0.11
C GLN A 120 1.47 -20.79 0.91
N PHE A 121 1.44 -20.69 2.24
CA PHE A 121 1.56 -21.85 3.13
C PHE A 121 0.32 -22.08 4.00
N GLY A 122 -0.71 -21.23 3.92
CA GLY A 122 -1.91 -21.35 4.76
C GLY A 122 -1.65 -21.10 6.25
N VAL A 123 -0.59 -20.36 6.54
CA VAL A 123 -0.01 -20.14 7.87
C VAL A 123 -0.81 -19.07 8.62
N TYR A 124 -1.33 -19.39 9.82
CA TYR A 124 -2.09 -18.49 10.69
C TYR A 124 -1.25 -18.00 11.86
N PHE A 125 -0.87 -16.71 11.87
CA PHE A 125 0.01 -16.15 12.90
C PHE A 125 -0.61 -16.19 14.30
N ASP A 126 -0.26 -17.23 15.07
CA ASP A 126 -0.67 -17.45 16.45
C ASP A 126 0.56 -17.45 17.41
N PRO A 127 0.37 -17.44 18.75
CA PRO A 127 1.48 -17.46 19.69
C PRO A 127 2.43 -18.65 19.53
N GLY A 128 1.94 -19.80 19.03
CA GLY A 128 2.77 -20.98 18.75
C GLY A 128 3.72 -20.75 17.59
N MET A 129 3.23 -20.13 16.52
CA MET A 129 4.06 -19.76 15.37
C MET A 129 5.07 -18.67 15.71
N LEU A 130 4.70 -17.68 16.53
CA LEU A 130 5.67 -16.68 16.99
C LEU A 130 6.82 -17.34 17.75
N ARG A 131 6.56 -18.36 18.58
CA ARG A 131 7.62 -19.12 19.26
C ARG A 131 8.52 -19.84 18.26
N ASN A 132 7.96 -20.42 17.22
CA ASN A 132 8.74 -21.06 16.16
C ASN A 132 9.64 -20.03 15.47
N VAL A 133 9.07 -18.92 14.99
CA VAL A 133 9.83 -17.85 14.33
C VAL A 133 10.95 -17.29 15.22
N LEU A 134 10.70 -17.12 16.52
CA LEU A 134 11.70 -16.62 17.48
C LEU A 134 12.79 -17.66 17.81
N SER A 135 12.50 -18.94 17.62
CA SER A 135 13.44 -20.05 17.87
C SER A 135 14.15 -20.53 16.61
N THR A 136 13.71 -20.10 15.41
CA THR A 136 14.24 -20.55 14.12
C THR A 136 15.68 -20.08 13.89
N ASN A 137 16.50 -20.97 13.34
CA ASN A 137 17.86 -20.67 12.93
C ASN A 137 17.92 -19.85 11.63
N ILE A 138 18.94 -19.00 11.48
CA ILE A 138 19.15 -18.18 10.27
C ILE A 138 19.29 -19.05 9.01
N ALA A 139 19.87 -20.25 9.12
CA ALA A 139 20.01 -21.18 8.00
C ALA A 139 18.64 -21.63 7.45
N GLU A 140 17.73 -22.06 8.32
CA GLU A 140 16.36 -22.47 7.97
C GLU A 140 15.54 -21.30 7.41
N ALA A 141 15.68 -20.12 8.01
CA ALA A 141 14.95 -18.93 7.55
C ALA A 141 15.35 -18.50 6.13
N ARG A 142 16.61 -18.72 5.73
CA ARG A 142 17.09 -18.37 4.39
C ARG A 142 16.51 -19.25 3.29
N GLU A 143 16.20 -20.51 3.59
CA GLU A 143 15.59 -21.42 2.61
C GLU A 143 14.17 -20.99 2.21
N LEU A 144 13.49 -20.26 3.09
CA LEU A 144 12.17 -19.71 2.83
C LEU A 144 12.19 -18.45 1.94
N LEU A 145 13.36 -17.81 1.81
CA LEU A 145 13.54 -16.61 0.98
C LEU A 145 13.69 -16.99 -0.50
N THR A 146 12.58 -17.04 -1.21
CA THR A 146 12.56 -17.29 -2.66
C THR A 146 12.50 -16.00 -3.47
N ALA A 147 12.84 -16.05 -4.76
CA ALA A 147 12.64 -14.90 -5.65
C ALA A 147 11.16 -14.44 -5.70
N GLY A 148 10.22 -15.39 -5.60
CA GLY A 148 8.79 -15.12 -5.54
C GLY A 148 8.35 -14.38 -4.27
N PHE A 149 9.01 -14.64 -3.15
CA PHE A 149 8.84 -13.89 -1.90
C PHE A 149 9.17 -12.41 -2.12
N PHE A 150 10.36 -12.11 -2.63
CA PHE A 150 10.79 -10.72 -2.84
C PHE A 150 9.88 -9.99 -3.82
N LEU A 151 9.46 -10.65 -4.90
CA LEU A 151 8.58 -10.03 -5.90
C LEU A 151 7.21 -9.69 -5.31
N LYS A 152 6.57 -10.64 -4.61
CA LYS A 152 5.26 -10.39 -3.99
C LYS A 152 5.33 -9.36 -2.87
N VAL A 153 6.33 -9.45 -1.99
CA VAL A 153 6.52 -8.48 -0.90
C VAL A 153 6.81 -7.09 -1.46
N ALA A 154 7.64 -6.97 -2.48
CA ALA A 154 7.90 -5.70 -3.15
C ALA A 154 6.61 -5.15 -3.81
N ALA A 155 5.83 -5.99 -4.49
CA ALA A 155 4.58 -5.57 -5.11
C ALA A 155 3.55 -5.04 -4.09
N LEU A 156 3.48 -5.62 -2.89
CA LEU A 156 2.61 -5.14 -1.81
C LEU A 156 3.21 -3.94 -1.06
N ALA A 157 4.50 -3.97 -0.73
CA ALA A 157 5.09 -2.96 0.15
C ALA A 157 5.52 -1.69 -0.58
N LEU A 158 6.02 -1.78 -1.83
CA LEU A 158 6.55 -0.61 -2.53
C LEU A 158 5.52 0.50 -2.75
N PRO A 159 4.27 0.23 -3.18
CA PRO A 159 3.29 1.30 -3.37
C PRO A 159 3.02 2.14 -2.10
N PRO A 160 2.64 1.56 -0.94
CA PRO A 160 2.43 2.33 0.28
C PRO A 160 3.72 2.96 0.82
N LEU A 161 4.88 2.29 0.71
CA LEU A 161 6.16 2.87 1.13
C LEU A 161 6.54 4.09 0.30
N PHE A 162 6.32 4.06 -1.02
CA PHE A 162 6.57 5.19 -1.90
C PHE A 162 5.69 6.39 -1.52
N VAL A 163 4.40 6.16 -1.28
CA VAL A 163 3.47 7.21 -0.81
C VAL A 163 3.94 7.79 0.52
N LEU A 164 4.34 6.94 1.47
CA LEU A 164 4.78 7.37 2.81
C LEU A 164 6.09 8.18 2.78
N GLN A 165 7.02 7.81 1.89
CA GLN A 165 8.26 8.57 1.68
C GLN A 165 7.97 9.94 1.07
N ARG A 166 7.04 10.03 0.12
CA ARG A 166 6.70 11.27 -0.59
C ARG A 166 5.80 12.20 0.21
N ALA A 167 4.95 11.65 1.07
CA ALA A 167 4.02 12.43 1.88
C ALA A 167 4.78 13.40 2.78
N ARG A 168 4.50 14.69 2.62
CA ARG A 168 4.92 15.71 3.58
C ARG A 168 3.87 15.74 4.69
N LEU A 169 4.27 15.37 5.90
CA LEU A 169 3.41 15.44 7.06
C LEU A 169 3.14 16.91 7.37
N ARG A 170 1.87 17.33 7.28
CA ARG A 170 1.49 18.68 7.66
C ARG A 170 1.61 18.79 9.18
N GLN A 171 2.58 19.58 9.64
CA GLN A 171 2.80 19.78 11.06
C GLN A 171 1.66 20.59 11.66
N ARG A 172 0.86 19.98 12.53
CA ARG A 172 -0.04 20.72 13.41
C ARG A 172 0.82 21.18 14.61
N PRO A 173 1.00 22.49 14.84
CA PRO A 173 1.79 22.97 15.96
C PRO A 173 1.16 22.44 17.26
N PRO A 174 1.95 21.93 18.22
CA PRO A 174 1.45 21.30 19.45
C PRO A 174 0.77 22.28 20.43
N LYS A 175 0.49 23.52 20.03
CA LYS A 175 0.01 24.59 20.92
C LYS A 175 -1.52 24.76 20.97
N ARG A 176 -2.31 23.94 20.29
CA ARG A 176 -3.79 24.01 20.34
C ARG A 176 -4.46 22.90 21.16
N ALA A 177 -3.70 21.98 21.75
CA ALA A 177 -4.23 20.92 22.60
C ALA A 177 -4.27 21.28 24.10
N LEU A 178 -3.72 22.44 24.50
CA LEU A 178 -3.71 22.94 25.88
C LEU A 178 -4.63 24.18 26.07
N ALA A 179 -5.49 24.47 25.09
CA ALA A 179 -6.42 25.61 25.14
C ALA A 179 -7.90 25.16 25.23
N ILE A 180 -8.13 24.00 25.86
CA ILE A 180 -9.45 23.56 26.33
C ILE A 180 -9.36 23.41 27.83
#